data_AF-A0A8J8F7K0-F1
#
_entry.id   AF-A0A8J8F7K0-F1
#
_cell.length_a   1.000
_cell.length_b   1.000
_cell.length_c   1.000
_cell.angle_alpha   90.00
_cell.angle_beta   90.00
_cell.angle_gamma   90.00
#
_symmetry.space_group_name_H-M   'P 1'
#
loop_
_entity.id
_entity.type
_entity.pdbx_description
1 polymer ?
#
loop_
_entity_poly.entity_id
_entity_poly.type
_entity_poly.pdbx_seq_one_letter_code
_entity_poly.pdbx_strand_id
1 'polypeptide(L)'
;MSTSKKGELEKALEYFEETLKIFKEIGSRIEIALTLVNIGDIFVQKGDKKRALDYYREAKPLAEGSSVFDGVSELLENLEKEQNANNDR
;
A
#
# COMPACT_ATOMS: atom_id res chain seq x y z
N MET A 1 -26.58 8.24 -1.42
CA MET A 1 -25.78 7.99 -0.20
C MET A 1 -24.55 7.16 -0.57
N SER A 2 -23.48 7.78 -1.08
CA SER A 2 -22.22 7.11 -1.47
C SER A 2 -21.04 7.49 -0.54
N THR A 3 -21.33 8.14 0.59
CA THR A 3 -20.32 8.79 1.44
C THR A 3 -19.73 7.89 2.53
N SER A 4 -20.32 6.73 2.82
CA SER A 4 -19.87 5.87 3.93
C SER A 4 -18.53 5.20 3.64
N LYS A 5 -18.40 4.52 2.49
CA LYS A 5 -17.17 3.80 2.12
C LYS A 5 -15.98 4.75 1.93
N LYS A 6 -16.20 5.90 1.29
CA LYS A 6 -15.14 6.89 1.09
C LYS A 6 -14.63 7.37 2.46
N GLY A 7 -15.53 7.84 3.32
CA GLY A 7 -15.18 8.32 4.67
C GLY A 7 -14.52 7.25 5.57
N GLU A 8 -14.89 5.98 5.43
CA GLU A 8 -14.23 4.86 6.12
C GLU A 8 -12.79 4.66 5.63
N LEU A 9 -12.54 4.76 4.32
CA LEU A 9 -11.20 4.67 3.75
C LEU A 9 -10.32 5.85 4.14
N GLU A 10 -10.87 7.06 4.27
CA GLU A 10 -10.12 8.21 4.79
C GLU A 10 -9.71 8.02 6.26
N LYS A 11 -10.62 7.55 7.11
CA LYS A 11 -10.27 7.24 8.50
C LYS A 11 -9.23 6.13 8.61
N ALA A 12 -9.37 5.07 7.81
CA ALA A 12 -8.39 3.99 7.78
C ALA A 12 -7.00 4.51 7.38
N LEU A 13 -6.94 5.43 6.41
CA LEU A 13 -5.70 6.05 5.99
C LEU A 13 -5.05 6.85 7.13
N GLU A 14 -5.83 7.66 7.84
CA GLU A 14 -5.34 8.42 9.02
C GLU A 14 -4.73 7.48 10.08
N TYR A 15 -5.43 6.40 10.41
CA TYR A 15 -4.93 5.40 11.38
C TYR A 15 -3.63 4.73 10.92
N PHE A 16 -3.53 4.36 9.65
CA PHE A 16 -2.30 3.74 9.13
C PHE A 16 -1.15 4.75 9.02
N GLU A 17 -1.40 6.02 8.71
CA GLU A 17 -0.36 7.06 8.70
C GLU A 17 0.19 7.35 10.11
N GLU A 18 -0.65 7.35 11.14
CA GLU A 18 -0.21 7.44 12.53
C GLU A 18 0.61 6.21 12.93
N THR A 19 0.11 5.01 12.60
CA THR A 19 0.79 3.74 12.85
C THR A 19 2.16 3.68 12.17
N LEU A 20 2.24 4.18 10.93
CA LEU A 20 3.48 4.25 10.16
C LEU A 20 4.54 5.11 10.86
N LYS A 21 4.14 6.23 11.47
CA LYS A 21 5.06 7.09 12.24
C LYS A 21 5.61 6.34 13.45
N ILE A 22 4.75 5.67 14.21
CA ILE A 22 5.16 4.87 15.38
C ILE A 22 6.15 3.78 14.96
N PHE A 23 5.85 3.03 13.89
CA PHE A 23 6.75 1.98 13.43
C PHE A 23 8.08 2.49 12.86
N LYS A 24 8.08 3.68 12.23
CA LYS A 24 9.29 4.39 11.83
C LYS A 24 10.12 4.83 13.04
N GLU A 25 9.50 5.31 14.11
CA GLU A 25 10.19 5.72 15.35
C GLU A 25 10.85 4.54 16.08
N ILE A 26 10.17 3.39 16.15
CA ILE A 26 10.74 2.19 16.80
C ILE A 26 11.66 1.38 15.87
N GLY A 27 11.76 1.76 14.58
CA GLY A 27 12.65 1.11 13.60
C GLY A 27 12.22 -0.28 13.13
N SER A 28 10.94 -0.63 13.25
CA SER A 28 10.45 -1.97 12.88
C SER A 28 10.20 -2.08 11.37
N ARG A 29 11.20 -2.51 10.62
CA ARG A 29 11.14 -2.62 9.14
C ARG A 29 9.92 -3.39 8.62
N ILE A 30 9.61 -4.54 9.23
CA ILE A 30 8.51 -5.40 8.77
C ILE A 30 7.15 -4.75 9.02
N GLU A 31 6.97 -4.11 10.17
CA GLU A 31 5.71 -3.42 10.49
C GLU A 31 5.50 -2.17 9.61
N ILE A 32 6.59 -1.46 9.28
CA ILE A 32 6.56 -0.38 8.30
C ILE A 32 6.12 -0.94 6.93
N ALA A 33 6.70 -2.07 6.49
CA ALA A 33 6.35 -2.69 5.21
C ALA A 33 4.86 -3.08 5.14
N LEU A 34 4.35 -3.76 6.16
CA LEU A 34 2.93 -4.15 6.25
C LEU A 34 2.00 -2.93 6.26
N THR A 35 2.38 -1.88 6.99
CA THR A 35 1.58 -0.65 7.05
C THR A 35 1.53 0.04 5.69
N LEU A 36 2.66 0.12 4.98
CA LEU A 36 2.72 0.67 3.62
C LEU A 36 1.86 -0.15 2.64
N VAL A 37 1.86 -1.49 2.75
CA VAL A 37 0.97 -2.35 1.94
C VAL A 37 -0.49 -2.03 2.20
N ASN A 38 -0.91 -1.91 3.46
CA ASN A 38 -2.29 -1.57 3.81
C ASN A 38 -2.71 -0.20 3.26
N ILE A 39 -1.81 0.78 3.30
CA ILE A 39 -2.04 2.10 2.69
C ILE A 39 -2.18 1.97 1.16
N GLY A 40 -1.33 1.17 0.52
CA GLY A 40 -1.41 0.87 -0.91
C GLY A 40 -2.78 0.29 -1.29
N ASP A 41 -3.27 -0.69 -0.54
CA ASP A 41 -4.58 -1.32 -0.77
C ASP A 41 -5.73 -0.32 -0.67
N ILE A 42 -5.66 0.65 0.25
CA ILE A 42 -6.65 1.73 0.34
C ILE A 42 -6.63 2.57 -0.94
N PHE A 43 -5.46 2.89 -1.48
CA PHE A 43 -5.36 3.64 -2.74
C PHE A 43 -5.86 2.84 -3.94
N VAL A 44 -5.64 1.52 -3.99
CA VAL A 44 -6.27 0.63 -4.98
C VAL A 44 -7.79 0.72 -4.87
N GLN A 45 -8.35 0.63 -3.67
CA GLN A 45 -9.81 0.73 -3.44
C GLN A 45 -10.37 2.11 -3.82
N LYS A 46 -9.56 3.17 -3.74
CA LYS A 46 -9.91 4.53 -4.19
C LYS A 46 -9.72 4.73 -5.69
N GLY A 47 -9.17 3.74 -6.40
CA GLY A 47 -8.89 3.80 -7.84
C GLY A 47 -7.59 4.54 -8.19
N ASP A 48 -6.80 4.96 -7.20
CA ASP A 48 -5.52 5.64 -7.43
C ASP A 48 -4.36 4.65 -7.43
N LYS A 49 -4.27 3.90 -8.53
CA LYS A 49 -3.25 2.86 -8.69
C LYS A 49 -1.82 3.41 -8.67
N LYS A 50 -1.62 4.67 -9.08
CA LYS A 50 -0.29 5.29 -9.08
C LYS A 50 0.23 5.44 -7.66
N ARG A 51 -0.58 6.00 -6.75
CA ARG A 51 -0.20 6.11 -5.34
C ARG A 51 0.01 4.74 -4.70
N ALA A 52 -0.87 3.76 -4.99
CA ALA A 52 -0.70 2.41 -4.47
C ALA A 52 0.65 1.78 -4.86
N LEU A 53 1.06 1.92 -6.14
CA LEU A 53 2.37 1.46 -6.61
C LEU A 53 3.53 2.12 -5.87
N ASP A 54 3.45 3.42 -5.59
CA ASP A 54 4.50 4.12 -4.85
C ASP A 54 4.68 3.54 -3.43
N TYR A 55 3.57 3.24 -2.74
CA TYR A 55 3.63 2.60 -1.41
C TYR A 55 4.16 1.16 -1.45
N TYR A 56 3.74 0.34 -2.41
CA TYR A 56 4.28 -1.02 -2.54
C TYR A 56 5.78 -1.02 -2.87
N ARG A 57 6.25 -0.04 -3.66
CA ARG A 57 7.69 0.13 -3.94
C ARG A 57 8.48 0.52 -2.70
N GLU A 58 7.93 1.37 -1.82
CA GLU A 58 8.56 1.68 -0.52
C GLU A 58 8.56 0.45 0.41
N ALA A 59 7.50 -0.36 0.39
CA ALA A 59 7.35 -1.54 1.24
C ALA A 59 8.30 -2.70 0.85
N LYS A 60 8.54 -2.91 -0.45
CA LYS A 60 9.30 -4.07 -0.97
C LYS A 60 10.70 -4.24 -0.35
N PRO A 61 11.60 -3.24 -0.33
CA PRO A 61 12.93 -3.38 0.28
C PRO A 61 12.86 -3.52 1.82
N LEU A 62 11.76 -3.10 2.45
CA LEU A 62 11.56 -3.26 3.88
C LEU A 62 11.12 -4.69 4.24
N ALA A 63 10.36 -5.33 3.35
CA ALA A 63 9.91 -6.71 3.49
C ALA A 63 10.97 -7.75 3.08
N GLU A 64 12.07 -7.35 2.42
CA GLU A 64 13.10 -8.26 1.91
C GLU A 64 13.65 -9.21 2.98
N GLY A 65 13.68 -10.51 2.65
CA GLY A 65 14.10 -11.57 3.58
C GLY A 65 13.05 -11.98 4.62
N SER A 66 11.82 -11.47 4.53
CA SER A 66 10.67 -11.90 5.34
C SER A 66 9.62 -12.64 4.51
N SER A 67 8.67 -13.30 5.18
CA SER A 67 7.52 -13.94 4.52
C SER A 67 6.58 -12.95 3.83
N VAL A 68 6.67 -11.65 4.12
CA VAL A 68 5.84 -10.60 3.51
C VAL A 68 6.34 -10.25 2.10
N PHE A 69 7.62 -10.50 1.81
CA PHE A 69 8.27 -10.08 0.57
C PHE A 69 7.58 -10.55 -0.70
N ASP A 70 7.21 -11.84 -0.74
CA ASP A 70 6.59 -12.44 -1.93
C ASP A 70 5.23 -11.79 -2.20
N GLY A 71 4.45 -11.54 -1.15
CA GLY A 71 3.16 -10.86 -1.26
C GLY A 71 3.28 -9.43 -1.79
N VAL A 72 4.24 -8.64 -1.29
CA VAL A 72 4.47 -7.28 -1.82
C VAL A 72 4.92 -7.31 -3.27
N SER A 73 5.77 -8.27 -3.62
CA SER A 73 6.28 -8.41 -4.98
C SER A 73 5.16 -8.76 -5.95
N GLU A 74 4.28 -9.70 -5.58
CA GLU A 74 3.12 -10.07 -6.38
C GLU A 74 2.14 -8.90 -6.55
N LEU A 75 1.82 -8.17 -5.47
CA LEU A 75 0.95 -6.99 -5.54
C LEU A 75 1.50 -5.93 -6.49
N LEU A 76 2.80 -5.65 -6.40
CA LEU A 76 3.47 -4.68 -7.25
C LEU A 76 3.41 -5.11 -8.72
N GLU A 77 3.80 -6.35 -9.03
CA GLU A 77 3.80 -6.87 -10.40
C GLU A 77 2.40 -6.88 -11.04
N ASN A 78 1.38 -7.30 -10.28
CA ASN A 78 0.01 -7.36 -10.76
C ASN A 78 -0.51 -5.95 -11.10
N LEU A 79 -0.27 -4.98 -10.21
CA LEU A 79 -0.74 -3.63 -10.40
C LEU A 79 0.01 -2.89 -11.52
N GLU A 80 1.31 -3.16 -11.71
CA GLU A 80 2.09 -2.63 -12.83
C GLU A 80 1.60 -3.19 -14.18
N LYS A 81 1.31 -4.50 -14.26
CA LYS A 81 0.71 -5.13 -15.45
C LYS A 81 -0.64 -4.50 -15.79
N GLU A 82 -1.50 -4.31 -14.80
CA GLU A 82 -2.79 -3.65 -14.99
C GLU A 82 -2.67 -2.20 -15.45
N GLN A 83 -1.68 -1.46 -14.95
CA GLN A 83 -1.45 -0.08 -15.35
C GLN A 83 -0.97 0.00 -16.80
N ASN A 84 -0.05 -0.87 -17.21
CA ASN A 84 0.47 -0.91 -18.57
C ASN A 84 -0.60 -1.36 -19.59
N ALA A 85 -1.40 -2.36 -19.25
CA ALA A 85 -2.50 -2.83 -20.11
C ALA A 85 -3.61 -1.78 -20.34
N ASN A 86 -3.69 -0.74 -19.52
CA ASN A 86 -4.61 0.38 -19.70
C ASN A 86 -4.00 1.57 -20.47
N ASN A 87 -2.68 1.63 -20.59
CA ASN A 87 -2.00 2.66 -21.39
C ASN A 87 -1.89 2.28 -22.88
N ASP A 88 -2.05 0.99 -23.21
CA ASP A 88 -1.98 0.46 -24.58
C ASP A 88 -3.35 0.36 -25.30
N ARG A 89 -4.42 0.96 -24.74
CA ARG A 89 -5.77 0.99 -25.33
C ARG A 89 -6.15 2.40 -25.77
#